data_AF-A0A926FB89-F1
#
_entry.id   AF-A0A926FB89-F1
#
_cell.length_a   1.000
_cell.length_b   1.000
_cell.length_c   1.000
_cell.angle_alpha   90.00
_cell.angle_beta   90.00
_cell.angle_gamma   90.00
#
_symmetry.space_group_name_H-M   'P 1'
#
loop_
_entity.id
_entity.type
_entity.pdbx_description
1 polymer ?
#
loop_
_entity_poly.entity_id
_entity_poly.type
_entity_poly.pdbx_seq_one_letter_code
_entity_poly.pdbx_strand_id
1 'polypeptide(L)'
;MSAANQSGNGEHILCEMYGASTENMTFRNQMYLFDRLAVFGVNHRSVHGIFYSLEGRRKRGYAPHINYYQPYWDKYENVYMHCARTAQFTRFGSPCADVLVLHPLETAYTILNEKLPDRIDDTEIDRFDSWFYRLMSNLKSAHIDFELGDFATVRDMGEITDDGFFKVSKMTYKTVVLPRIDVLNWQNNIDTDTDTWTSSYNILPLGFDGAEIVLCY
;
A
#
# COMPACT_ATOMS: atom_id res chain seq x y z
N MET A 1 -4.05 1.75 1.70
CA MET A 1 -5.25 1.59 0.84
C MET A 1 -5.81 0.20 1.06
N SER A 2 -5.07 -0.87 0.75
CA SER A 2 -5.47 -2.28 0.98
C SER A 2 -6.17 -2.53 2.31
N ALA A 3 -5.52 -2.21 3.44
CA ALA A 3 -6.12 -2.40 4.76
C ALA A 3 -7.42 -1.60 4.99
N ALA A 4 -7.52 -0.39 4.43
CA ALA A 4 -8.74 0.41 4.51
C ALA A 4 -9.87 -0.23 3.69
N ASN A 5 -9.55 -0.75 2.51
CA ASN A 5 -10.51 -1.41 1.64
C ASN A 5 -11.00 -2.74 2.25
N GLN A 6 -10.08 -3.60 2.69
CA GLN A 6 -10.36 -4.86 3.37
C GLN A 6 -11.20 -4.67 4.65
N SER A 7 -10.97 -3.59 5.41
CA SER A 7 -11.76 -3.26 6.60
C SER A 7 -13.10 -2.56 6.30
N GLY A 8 -13.41 -2.25 5.03
CA GLY A 8 -14.63 -1.54 4.64
C GLY A 8 -14.60 -0.02 4.88
N ASN A 9 -13.41 0.55 5.13
CA ASN A 9 -13.18 1.98 5.35
C ASN A 9 -12.61 2.70 4.12
N GLY A 10 -12.78 2.13 2.92
CA GLY A 10 -12.24 2.67 1.67
C GLY A 10 -12.71 4.10 1.33
N GLU A 11 -13.82 4.55 1.89
CA GLU A 11 -14.30 5.92 1.72
C GLU A 11 -13.41 7.00 2.37
N HIS A 12 -12.54 6.60 3.30
CA HIS A 12 -11.74 7.51 4.13
C HIS A 12 -10.28 7.09 4.19
N ILE A 13 -9.55 7.35 3.11
CA ILE A 13 -8.13 7.04 2.97
C ILE A 13 -7.33 8.34 3.00
N LEU A 14 -6.83 8.66 4.19
CA LEU A 14 -5.98 9.81 4.44
C LEU A 14 -4.52 9.53 4.08
N CYS A 15 -3.90 10.50 3.42
CA CYS A 15 -2.46 10.52 3.22
C CYS A 15 -1.91 11.90 3.58
N GLU A 16 -0.88 11.91 4.42
CA GLU A 16 -0.06 13.10 4.67
C GLU A 16 0.83 13.38 3.45
N MET A 17 0.82 14.63 3.00
CA MET A 17 1.46 15.04 1.75
C MET A 17 2.37 16.23 1.97
N TYR A 18 3.41 16.31 1.14
CA TYR A 18 4.32 17.46 1.00
C TYR A 18 5.36 17.65 2.13
N GLY A 19 5.57 16.64 2.99
CA GLY A 19 6.49 16.77 4.13
C GLY A 19 7.95 17.04 3.79
N ALA A 20 8.42 16.50 2.67
CA ALA A 20 9.76 16.74 2.14
C ALA A 20 9.72 17.64 0.88
N SER A 21 8.69 18.49 0.74
CA SER A 21 8.47 19.32 -0.46
C SER A 21 8.68 20.80 -0.17
N THR A 22 9.64 21.45 -0.84
CA THR A 22 10.03 22.82 -0.51
C THR A 22 8.90 23.85 -0.69
N GLU A 23 9.07 25.03 -0.06
CA GLU A 23 8.22 26.22 -0.28
C GLU A 23 8.08 26.62 -1.75
N ASN A 24 9.02 26.20 -2.60
CA ASN A 24 9.00 26.48 -4.04
C ASN A 24 8.07 25.53 -4.83
N MET A 25 7.19 24.78 -4.15
CA MET A 25 6.31 23.84 -4.82
C MET A 25 5.16 24.56 -5.54
N THR A 26 5.18 24.49 -6.87
CA THR A 26 4.15 25.05 -7.73
C THR A 26 2.78 24.38 -7.52
N PHE A 27 1.70 25.09 -7.85
CA PHE A 27 0.34 24.52 -7.85
C PHE A 27 0.23 23.26 -8.70
N ARG A 28 0.87 23.25 -9.88
CA ARG A 28 0.92 22.08 -10.76
C ARG A 28 1.52 20.87 -10.04
N ASN A 29 2.63 21.05 -9.33
CA ASN A 29 3.28 19.96 -8.62
C ASN A 29 2.39 19.43 -7.48
N GLN A 30 1.70 20.32 -6.77
CA GLN A 30 0.77 19.93 -5.70
C GLN A 30 -0.38 19.07 -6.22
N MET A 31 -0.99 19.47 -7.33
CA MET A 31 -2.08 18.72 -7.99
C MET A 31 -1.57 17.40 -8.55
N TYR A 32 -0.44 17.41 -9.26
CA TYR A 32 0.16 16.21 -9.84
C TYR A 32 0.50 15.14 -8.78
N LEU A 33 1.08 15.53 -7.64
CA LEU A 33 1.36 14.61 -6.55
C LEU A 33 0.08 14.03 -5.94
N PHE A 34 -0.95 14.86 -5.76
CA PHE A 34 -2.24 14.38 -5.27
C PHE A 34 -2.88 13.38 -6.25
N ASP A 35 -2.92 13.71 -7.54
CA ASP A 35 -3.54 12.84 -8.56
C ASP A 35 -2.84 11.49 -8.62
N ARG A 36 -1.51 11.43 -8.49
CA ARG A 36 -0.78 10.16 -8.43
C ARG A 36 -1.17 9.30 -7.24
N LEU A 37 -1.41 9.91 -6.07
CA LEU A 37 -1.85 9.18 -4.88
C LEU A 37 -3.32 8.79 -5.00
N ALA A 38 -4.13 9.64 -5.62
CA ALA A 38 -5.54 9.37 -5.88
C ALA A 38 -5.74 8.18 -6.82
N VAL A 39 -4.90 8.03 -7.86
CA VAL A 39 -4.88 6.86 -8.75
C VAL A 39 -4.73 5.55 -7.97
N PHE A 40 -3.97 5.54 -6.87
CA PHE A 40 -3.82 4.35 -6.03
C PHE A 40 -4.96 4.16 -5.01
N GLY A 41 -5.86 5.14 -4.85
CA GLY A 41 -7.03 5.07 -3.97
C GLY A 41 -7.05 6.09 -2.83
N VAL A 42 -6.08 7.01 -2.73
CA VAL A 42 -6.15 8.09 -1.71
C VAL A 42 -7.30 9.05 -2.04
N ASN A 43 -8.13 9.36 -1.05
CA ASN A 43 -9.27 10.25 -1.23
C ASN A 43 -9.39 11.32 -0.13
N HIS A 44 -8.45 11.37 0.81
CA HIS A 44 -8.39 12.42 1.80
C HIS A 44 -6.97 13.00 1.89
N ARG A 45 -6.85 14.28 1.53
CA ARG A 45 -5.59 15.01 1.49
C ARG A 45 -5.31 15.65 2.84
N SER A 46 -4.22 15.26 3.49
CA SER A 46 -3.68 15.95 4.66
C SER A 46 -2.37 16.64 4.28
N VAL A 47 -2.28 17.95 4.44
CA VAL A 47 -1.02 18.68 4.19
C VAL A 47 -0.11 18.52 5.40
N HIS A 48 1.19 18.32 5.17
CA HIS A 48 2.19 18.09 6.21
C HIS A 48 2.43 19.35 7.07
N GLY A 49 1.52 19.55 8.02
CA GLY A 49 1.57 20.58 9.03
C GLY A 49 1.23 21.97 8.52
N ILE A 50 0.36 22.66 9.25
CA ILE A 50 0.15 24.09 9.11
C ILE A 50 0.68 24.74 10.38
N PHE A 51 1.67 25.62 10.26
CA PHE A 51 2.20 26.32 11.43
C PHE A 51 1.34 27.55 11.75
N TYR A 52 0.99 27.66 13.03
CA TYR A 52 0.30 28.81 13.59
C TYR A 52 1.12 30.11 13.43
N SER A 53 2.44 30.03 13.62
CA SER A 53 3.38 31.13 13.44
C SER A 53 4.65 30.65 12.75
N LEU A 54 5.25 31.52 11.93
CA LEU A 54 6.57 31.34 11.34
C LEU A 54 7.70 31.83 12.25
N GLU A 55 7.36 32.33 13.44
CA GLU A 55 8.32 32.75 14.45
C GLU A 55 9.10 31.54 15.00
N GLY A 56 10.43 31.69 15.03
CA GLY A 56 11.33 30.72 15.61
C GLY A 56 12.01 29.79 14.60
N ARG A 57 13.26 29.43 14.90
CA ARG A 57 14.13 28.65 14.00
C ARG A 57 13.62 27.24 13.69
N ARG A 58 12.76 26.67 14.54
CA ARG A 58 12.18 25.32 14.39
C ARG A 58 11.14 25.20 13.27
N LYS A 59 10.77 26.31 12.63
CA LYS A 59 9.75 26.36 11.56
C LYS A 59 10.33 26.36 10.15
N ARG A 60 11.66 26.27 10.02
CA ARG A 60 12.37 26.09 8.75
C ARG A 60 12.35 24.62 8.30
N GLY A 61 11.13 24.06 8.23
CA GLY A 61 10.92 22.71 7.71
C GLY A 61 11.07 22.66 6.19
N TYR A 62 11.15 21.46 5.65
CA TYR A 62 11.20 21.26 4.21
C TYR A 62 9.83 21.25 3.56
N ALA A 63 8.72 21.26 4.31
CA ALA A 63 7.33 21.24 3.82
C ALA A 63 6.81 22.65 3.48
N PRO A 64 5.89 22.81 2.51
CA PRO A 64 5.35 24.12 2.18
C PRO A 64 4.31 24.56 3.23
N HIS A 65 4.34 25.82 3.64
CA HIS A 65 3.35 26.34 4.56
C HIS A 65 2.06 26.74 3.82
N ILE A 66 1.11 25.83 3.66
CA ILE A 66 -0.15 26.14 2.96
C ILE A 66 -1.12 26.83 3.93
N ASN A 67 -1.08 28.17 3.98
CA ASN A 67 -1.94 28.97 4.87
C ASN A 67 -2.17 30.40 4.35
N TYR A 68 -3.05 31.17 4.99
CA TYR A 68 -3.49 32.50 4.59
C TYR A 68 -2.39 33.54 4.40
N TYR A 69 -1.24 33.36 5.05
CA TYR A 69 -0.10 34.27 4.94
C TYR A 69 0.76 34.03 3.69
N GLN A 70 0.47 33.01 2.88
CA GLN A 70 1.16 32.80 1.61
C GLN A 70 0.73 33.83 0.56
N PRO A 71 1.65 34.35 -0.27
CA PRO A 71 1.36 35.37 -1.27
C PRO A 71 0.41 34.89 -2.37
N TYR A 72 0.16 33.58 -2.45
CA TYR A 72 -0.71 32.94 -3.43
C TYR A 72 -2.04 32.44 -2.83
N TRP A 73 -2.32 32.73 -1.55
CA TRP A 73 -3.47 32.16 -0.84
C TRP A 73 -4.80 32.40 -1.53
N ASP A 74 -5.03 33.62 -2.02
CA ASP A 74 -6.25 34.01 -2.73
C ASP A 74 -6.53 33.19 -4.00
N LYS A 75 -5.51 32.50 -4.53
CA LYS A 75 -5.61 31.63 -5.71
C LYS A 75 -5.62 30.15 -5.35
N TYR A 76 -5.38 29.81 -4.09
CA TYR A 76 -5.18 28.44 -3.62
C TYR A 76 -6.46 27.60 -3.68
N GLU A 77 -7.63 28.25 -3.67
CA GLU A 77 -8.92 27.60 -3.89
C GLU A 77 -8.90 26.71 -5.15
N ASN A 78 -8.23 27.12 -6.23
CA ASN A 78 -8.15 26.32 -7.44
C ASN A 78 -7.47 24.96 -7.22
N VAL A 79 -6.38 24.93 -6.44
CA VAL A 79 -5.68 23.69 -6.07
C VAL A 79 -6.56 22.84 -5.17
N TYR A 80 -7.19 23.47 -4.17
CA TYR A 80 -8.07 22.78 -3.24
C TYR A 80 -9.27 22.14 -3.96
N MET A 81 -9.93 22.87 -4.85
CA MET A 81 -11.11 22.41 -5.59
C MET A 81 -10.76 21.32 -6.61
N HIS A 82 -9.57 21.37 -7.23
CA HIS A 82 -9.06 20.26 -8.04
C HIS A 82 -8.94 18.98 -7.21
N CYS A 83 -8.18 19.03 -6.11
CA CYS A 83 -7.97 17.87 -5.27
C CYS A 83 -9.27 17.35 -4.65
N ALA A 84 -10.20 18.23 -4.26
CA ALA A 84 -11.49 17.86 -3.70
C ALA A 84 -12.37 17.11 -4.71
N ARG A 85 -12.39 17.54 -5.98
CA ARG A 85 -13.14 16.85 -7.04
C ARG A 85 -12.54 15.49 -7.37
N THR A 86 -11.21 15.42 -7.48
CA THR A 86 -10.51 14.14 -7.69
C THR A 86 -10.74 13.19 -6.50
N ALA A 87 -10.65 13.68 -5.26
CA ALA A 87 -10.96 12.93 -4.05
C ALA A 87 -12.40 12.40 -4.03
N GLN A 88 -13.36 13.21 -4.48
CA GLN A 88 -14.75 12.79 -4.55
C GLN A 88 -14.93 11.61 -5.51
N PHE A 89 -14.24 11.64 -6.67
CA PHE A 89 -14.28 10.55 -7.63
C PHE A 89 -13.68 9.26 -7.07
N THR A 90 -12.55 9.34 -6.35
CA THR A 90 -11.88 8.15 -5.78
C THR A 90 -12.50 7.66 -4.48
N ARG A 91 -13.39 8.46 -3.87
CA ARG A 91 -14.14 8.08 -2.67
C ARG A 91 -15.32 7.17 -2.97
N PHE A 92 -16.02 7.40 -4.08
CA PHE A 92 -17.23 6.66 -4.40
C PHE A 92 -16.93 5.43 -5.25
N GLY A 93 -17.58 4.31 -4.91
CA GLY A 93 -17.41 3.03 -5.56
C GLY A 93 -16.65 2.04 -4.69
N SER A 94 -16.25 0.94 -5.30
CA SER A 94 -15.47 -0.10 -4.65
C SER A 94 -14.20 -0.34 -5.46
N PRO A 95 -13.04 -0.54 -4.79
CA PRO A 95 -11.81 -0.91 -5.48
C PRO A 95 -12.03 -2.18 -6.30
N CYS A 96 -11.55 -2.18 -7.54
CA CYS A 96 -11.67 -3.32 -8.47
C CYS A 96 -10.33 -4.05 -8.59
N ALA A 97 -9.77 -4.51 -7.47
CA ALA A 97 -8.52 -5.25 -7.45
C ALA A 97 -8.82 -6.75 -7.41
N ASP A 98 -8.58 -7.45 -8.52
CA ASP A 98 -8.81 -8.90 -8.63
C ASP A 98 -7.68 -9.73 -8.01
N VAL A 99 -6.53 -9.12 -7.72
CA VAL A 99 -5.32 -9.80 -7.25
C VAL A 99 -4.99 -9.39 -5.82
N LEU A 100 -4.77 -10.38 -4.96
CA LEU A 100 -4.17 -10.20 -3.64
C LEU A 100 -2.70 -10.61 -3.69
N VAL A 101 -1.78 -9.74 -3.33
CA VAL A 101 -0.37 -10.09 -3.14
C VAL A 101 -0.10 -10.18 -1.64
N LEU A 102 0.33 -11.34 -1.15
CA LEU A 102 0.72 -11.46 0.25
C LEU A 102 2.02 -10.71 0.51
N HIS A 103 2.03 -9.84 1.51
CA HIS A 103 3.20 -9.06 1.86
C HIS A 103 4.17 -9.91 2.69
N PRO A 104 5.42 -10.10 2.26
CA PRO A 104 6.34 -11.02 2.93
C PRO A 104 7.07 -10.36 4.12
N LEU A 105 6.31 -9.66 4.96
CA LEU A 105 6.87 -8.88 6.08
C LEU A 105 7.57 -9.77 7.10
N GLU A 106 7.00 -10.94 7.40
CA GLU A 106 7.56 -11.86 8.39
C GLU A 106 8.91 -12.44 7.93
N THR A 107 9.03 -12.76 6.65
CA THR A 107 10.30 -13.20 6.06
C THR A 107 11.36 -12.10 6.16
N ALA A 108 11.01 -10.85 5.82
CA ALA A 108 11.91 -9.70 5.97
C ALA A 108 12.35 -9.48 7.42
N TYR A 109 11.45 -9.65 8.39
CA TYR A 109 11.76 -9.53 9.82
C TYR A 109 12.74 -10.61 10.28
N THR A 110 12.62 -11.85 9.80
CA THR A 110 13.56 -12.92 10.10
C THR A 110 14.95 -12.65 9.53
N ILE A 111 15.04 -12.24 8.25
CA ILE A 111 16.33 -11.85 7.61
C ILE A 111 17.04 -10.76 8.43
N LEU A 112 16.28 -9.80 8.97
CA LEU A 112 16.82 -8.74 9.81
C LEU A 112 17.25 -9.22 11.21
N ASN A 113 16.48 -10.11 11.86
CA ASN A 113 16.77 -10.57 13.21
C ASN A 113 17.84 -11.66 13.30
N GLU A 114 18.05 -12.43 12.25
CA GLU A 114 19.16 -13.40 12.19
C GLU A 114 20.54 -12.71 12.21
N LYS A 115 20.58 -11.40 11.96
CA LYS A 115 21.79 -10.58 12.00
C LYS A 115 21.85 -9.79 13.32
N LEU A 116 22.86 -10.09 14.15
CA LEU A 116 23.22 -9.32 15.35
C LEU A 116 23.38 -7.82 15.02
N PRO A 117 23.12 -6.90 15.98
CA PRO A 117 23.02 -5.44 15.74
C PRO A 117 24.27 -4.79 15.10
N ASP A 118 25.42 -5.46 15.09
CA ASP A 118 26.69 -4.91 14.60
C ASP A 118 27.00 -5.25 13.13
N ARG A 119 26.15 -6.03 12.44
CA ARG A 119 26.31 -6.35 11.02
C ARG A 119 24.97 -6.47 10.32
N ILE A 120 24.36 -5.32 10.00
CA ILE A 120 23.40 -5.31 8.89
C ILE A 120 24.25 -5.50 7.63
N ASP A 121 24.41 -6.76 7.20
CA ASP A 121 24.76 -7.03 5.82
C ASP A 121 23.51 -6.68 5.00
N ASP A 122 23.42 -5.41 4.63
CA ASP A 122 22.34 -4.76 3.89
C ASP A 122 21.99 -5.53 2.60
N THR A 123 22.92 -6.33 2.07
CA THR A 123 22.78 -6.90 0.73
C THR A 123 21.64 -7.90 0.57
N GLU A 124 21.32 -8.69 1.60
CA GLU A 124 20.26 -9.70 1.49
C GLU A 124 18.86 -9.10 1.62
N ILE A 125 18.66 -8.23 2.61
CA ILE A 125 17.39 -7.52 2.78
C ILE A 125 17.14 -6.55 1.61
N ASP A 126 18.18 -5.89 1.10
CA ASP A 126 18.09 -5.03 -0.10
C ASP A 126 17.71 -5.84 -1.34
N ARG A 127 18.29 -7.05 -1.51
CA ARG A 127 17.91 -7.95 -2.60
C ARG A 127 16.46 -8.39 -2.47
N PHE A 128 16.04 -8.74 -1.26
CA PHE A 128 14.68 -9.17 -0.97
C PHE A 128 13.66 -8.06 -1.25
N ASP A 129 13.92 -6.85 -0.73
CA ASP A 129 13.11 -5.66 -1.00
C ASP A 129 13.08 -5.35 -2.51
N SER A 130 14.23 -5.40 -3.19
CA SER A 130 14.31 -5.21 -4.64
C SER A 130 13.46 -6.22 -5.42
N TRP A 131 13.42 -7.49 -4.99
CA TRP A 131 12.60 -8.52 -5.63
C TRP A 131 11.11 -8.24 -5.45
N PHE A 132 10.69 -7.92 -4.22
CA PHE A 132 9.30 -7.58 -3.94
C PHE A 132 8.86 -6.30 -4.67
N TYR A 133 9.71 -5.27 -4.69
CA TYR A 133 9.49 -4.06 -5.47
C TYR A 133 9.34 -4.36 -6.96
N ARG A 134 10.18 -5.23 -7.53
CA ARG A 134 10.08 -5.64 -8.95
C ARG A 134 8.77 -6.37 -9.24
N LEU A 135 8.32 -7.26 -8.36
CA LEU A 135 7.00 -7.91 -8.50
C LEU A 135 5.89 -6.86 -8.59
N MET A 136 5.82 -5.94 -7.61
CA MET A 136 4.83 -4.87 -7.59
C MET A 136 4.93 -3.96 -8.82
N SER A 137 6.15 -3.64 -9.25
CA SER A 137 6.40 -2.81 -10.44
C SER A 137 5.95 -3.52 -11.72
N ASN A 138 6.16 -4.83 -11.84
CA ASN A 138 5.74 -5.61 -12.99
C ASN A 138 4.22 -5.70 -13.09
N LEU A 139 3.53 -5.95 -11.97
CA LEU A 139 2.06 -5.95 -11.91
C LEU A 139 1.50 -4.58 -12.35
N LYS A 140 2.05 -3.48 -11.82
CA LYS A 140 1.67 -2.11 -12.23
C LYS A 140 1.90 -1.87 -13.72
N SER A 141 3.04 -2.31 -14.24
CA SER A 141 3.39 -2.12 -15.66
C SER A 141 2.53 -2.96 -16.60
N ALA A 142 2.00 -4.08 -16.11
CA ALA A 142 1.06 -4.93 -16.81
C ALA A 142 -0.40 -4.48 -16.67
N HIS A 143 -0.66 -3.33 -16.01
CA HIS A 143 -2.01 -2.83 -15.72
C HIS A 143 -2.86 -3.83 -14.90
N ILE A 144 -2.22 -4.57 -14.00
CA ILE A 144 -2.89 -5.47 -13.06
C ILE A 144 -3.05 -4.73 -11.74
N ASP A 145 -4.29 -4.41 -11.38
CA ASP A 145 -4.62 -3.85 -10.08
C ASP A 145 -4.54 -4.94 -9.00
N PHE A 146 -3.89 -4.62 -7.89
CA PHE A 146 -3.70 -5.54 -6.79
C PHE A 146 -3.79 -4.84 -5.43
N GLU A 147 -4.18 -5.60 -4.42
CA GLU A 147 -4.05 -5.20 -3.02
C GLU A 147 -2.97 -6.02 -2.32
N LEU A 148 -2.48 -5.47 -1.21
CA LEU A 148 -1.54 -6.15 -0.33
C LEU A 148 -2.31 -6.78 0.82
N GLY A 149 -2.01 -8.04 1.14
CA GLY A 149 -2.53 -8.74 2.32
C GLY A 149 -1.41 -9.06 3.29
N ASP A 150 -1.56 -8.73 4.56
CA ASP A 150 -0.69 -9.24 5.61
C ASP A 150 -1.23 -10.57 6.17
N PHE A 151 -0.33 -11.41 6.68
CA PHE A 151 -0.68 -12.74 7.16
C PHE A 151 -1.64 -12.73 8.35
N ALA A 152 -1.55 -11.75 9.26
CA ALA A 152 -2.42 -11.70 10.42
C ALA A 152 -3.87 -11.42 10.00
N THR A 153 -4.08 -10.41 9.15
CA THR A 153 -5.41 -10.09 8.60
C THR A 153 -5.97 -11.24 7.78
N VAL A 154 -5.14 -11.86 6.94
CA VAL A 154 -5.55 -13.02 6.11
C VAL A 154 -5.91 -14.23 6.97
N ARG A 155 -5.14 -14.53 8.01
CA ARG A 155 -5.45 -15.63 8.94
C ARG A 155 -6.76 -15.38 9.68
N ASP A 156 -6.95 -14.17 10.18
CA ASP A 156 -8.06 -13.86 11.09
C ASP A 156 -9.38 -13.58 10.33
N MET A 157 -9.30 -13.13 9.06
CA MET A 157 -10.46 -12.66 8.27
C MET A 157 -10.52 -13.25 6.86
N GLY A 158 -9.64 -14.18 6.53
CA GLY A 158 -9.60 -14.86 5.23
C GLY A 158 -10.58 -16.02 5.16
N GLU A 159 -11.36 -16.09 4.08
CA GLU A 159 -12.25 -17.20 3.80
C GLU A 159 -12.34 -17.47 2.30
N ILE A 160 -12.80 -18.66 1.93
CA ILE A 160 -13.15 -19.00 0.54
C ILE A 160 -14.66 -18.86 0.40
N THR A 161 -15.07 -18.09 -0.60
CA THR A 161 -16.49 -17.91 -0.91
C THR A 161 -17.04 -19.15 -1.62
N ASP A 162 -18.36 -19.33 -1.60
CA ASP A 162 -19.02 -20.48 -2.25
C ASP A 162 -18.73 -20.56 -3.77
N ASP A 163 -18.40 -19.44 -4.40
CA ASP A 163 -18.01 -19.30 -5.80
C ASP A 163 -16.50 -19.40 -6.05
N GLY A 164 -15.72 -19.85 -5.06
CA GLY A 164 -14.31 -20.20 -5.23
C GLY A 164 -13.33 -19.03 -5.17
N PHE A 165 -13.76 -17.84 -4.76
CA PHE A 165 -12.87 -16.68 -4.62
C PHE A 165 -12.28 -16.56 -3.23
N PHE A 166 -11.07 -15.97 -3.15
CA PHE A 166 -10.44 -15.68 -1.87
C PHE A 166 -10.97 -14.35 -1.32
N LYS A 167 -11.52 -14.35 -0.11
CA LYS A 167 -12.09 -13.16 0.51
C LYS A 167 -11.30 -12.79 1.75
N VAL A 168 -10.98 -11.52 1.90
CA VAL A 168 -10.43 -10.93 3.12
C VAL A 168 -11.40 -9.87 3.61
N SER A 169 -12.19 -10.22 4.63
CA SER A 169 -13.22 -9.35 5.22
C SER A 169 -14.20 -8.78 4.18
N LYS A 170 -14.00 -7.54 3.70
CA LYS A 170 -14.91 -6.86 2.75
C LYS A 170 -14.48 -6.95 1.29
N MET A 171 -13.30 -7.48 1.01
CA MET A 171 -12.74 -7.56 -0.34
C MET A 171 -12.62 -9.01 -0.79
N THR A 172 -12.84 -9.24 -2.09
CA THR A 172 -12.77 -10.56 -2.72
C THR A 172 -11.80 -10.51 -3.90
N TYR A 173 -11.00 -11.56 -4.07
CA TYR A 173 -9.92 -11.67 -5.02
C TYR A 173 -10.02 -12.97 -5.81
N LYS A 174 -9.76 -12.88 -7.11
CA LYS A 174 -9.73 -14.02 -8.03
C LYS A 174 -8.39 -14.75 -8.01
N THR A 175 -7.34 -14.07 -7.58
CA THR A 175 -5.98 -14.60 -7.64
C THR A 175 -5.20 -14.16 -6.42
N VAL A 176 -4.48 -15.09 -5.79
CA VAL A 176 -3.56 -14.83 -4.69
C VAL A 176 -2.14 -15.05 -5.18
N VAL A 177 -1.29 -14.04 -5.05
CA VAL A 177 0.12 -14.11 -5.41
C VAL A 177 0.94 -14.25 -4.13
N LEU A 178 1.73 -15.30 -4.09
CA LEU A 178 2.72 -15.58 -3.06
C LEU A 178 4.09 -15.15 -3.59
N PRO A 179 4.65 -14.00 -3.17
CA PRO A 179 6.06 -13.74 -3.42
C PRO A 179 6.92 -14.77 -2.69
N ARG A 180 8.24 -14.72 -2.85
CA ARG A 180 9.15 -15.48 -2.01
C ARG A 180 8.84 -15.21 -0.53
N ILE A 181 8.35 -16.25 0.15
CA ILE A 181 8.00 -16.25 1.57
C ILE A 181 8.74 -17.45 2.15
N ASP A 182 9.77 -17.19 2.96
CA ASP A 182 10.57 -18.23 3.59
C ASP A 182 9.99 -18.59 4.97
N VAL A 183 9.19 -17.69 5.56
CA VAL A 183 8.56 -17.86 6.88
C VAL A 183 7.06 -17.60 6.77
N LEU A 184 6.28 -18.60 7.15
CA LEU A 184 4.84 -18.53 7.38
C LEU A 184 4.61 -18.71 8.88
N ASN A 185 4.38 -17.64 9.64
CA ASN A 185 4.08 -17.76 11.06
C ASN A 185 2.60 -18.12 11.28
N TRP A 186 2.27 -19.38 11.03
CA TRP A 186 0.92 -19.93 11.25
C TRP A 186 0.65 -20.34 12.71
N GLN A 187 1.65 -20.30 13.59
CA GLN A 187 1.69 -21.09 14.83
C GLN A 187 0.86 -20.57 16.03
N ASN A 188 -0.09 -19.64 15.87
CA ASN A 188 -0.80 -19.05 17.02
C ASN A 188 -2.30 -19.33 17.16
N ASN A 189 -2.92 -20.22 16.36
CA ASN A 189 -4.17 -20.97 16.65
C ASN A 189 -4.86 -21.36 15.34
N ILE A 190 -4.56 -22.54 14.78
CA ILE A 190 -5.42 -23.41 13.93
C ILE A 190 -4.47 -24.42 13.26
N ASP A 191 -4.96 -25.65 13.09
CA ASP A 191 -4.30 -26.82 12.51
C ASP A 191 -3.22 -26.52 11.46
N THR A 192 -2.07 -27.18 11.61
CA THR A 192 -0.83 -27.01 10.82
C THR A 192 -0.88 -27.72 9.47
N ASP A 193 -2.06 -27.82 8.85
CA ASP A 193 -2.23 -28.59 7.63
C ASP A 193 -2.05 -27.70 6.40
N THR A 194 -0.80 -27.41 6.05
CA THR A 194 -0.41 -26.76 4.78
C THR A 194 -0.90 -27.53 3.55
N ASP A 195 -1.29 -28.80 3.72
CA ASP A 195 -1.85 -29.64 2.68
C ASP A 195 -3.28 -29.24 2.29
N THR A 196 -4.04 -28.55 3.17
CA THR A 196 -5.42 -28.14 2.85
C THR A 196 -5.50 -26.98 1.86
N TRP A 197 -4.50 -26.08 1.86
CA TRP A 197 -4.43 -24.92 0.96
C TRP A 197 -3.59 -25.15 -0.30
N THR A 198 -2.76 -26.19 -0.35
CA THR A 198 -1.96 -26.50 -1.55
C THR A 198 -2.61 -27.57 -2.42
N SER A 199 -3.42 -28.47 -1.84
CA SER A 199 -4.08 -29.55 -2.59
C SER A 199 -5.30 -29.11 -3.41
N SER A 200 -5.92 -27.98 -3.06
CA SER A 200 -7.17 -27.50 -3.70
C SER A 200 -6.94 -26.47 -4.81
N TYR A 201 -5.70 -25.98 -4.99
CA TYR A 201 -5.42 -24.83 -5.84
C TYR A 201 -4.33 -25.13 -6.88
N ASN A 202 -4.54 -24.67 -8.11
CA ASN A 202 -3.50 -24.71 -9.13
C ASN A 202 -2.50 -23.59 -8.84
N ILE A 203 -1.38 -23.95 -8.22
CA ILE A 203 -0.21 -23.09 -8.07
C ILE A 203 0.50 -23.04 -9.43
N LEU A 204 0.37 -21.94 -10.16
CA LEU A 204 1.12 -21.70 -11.39
C LEU A 204 2.41 -20.94 -11.04
N PRO A 205 3.60 -21.54 -11.22
CA PRO A 205 4.83 -20.79 -11.20
C PRO A 205 4.88 -19.92 -12.46
N LEU A 206 4.72 -18.61 -12.32
CA LEU A 206 5.14 -17.70 -13.38
C LEU A 206 6.62 -17.38 -13.17
N GLY A 207 7.39 -17.35 -14.26
CA GLY A 207 8.84 -17.13 -14.28
C GLY A 207 9.31 -15.73 -13.85
N PHE A 208 8.67 -15.14 -12.84
CA PHE A 208 9.14 -13.97 -12.12
C PHE A 208 9.94 -14.47 -10.92
N ASP A 209 11.28 -14.49 -11.03
CA ASP A 209 12.29 -14.74 -9.97
C ASP A 209 11.71 -15.04 -8.56
N GLY A 210 11.20 -16.26 -8.34
CA GLY A 210 10.79 -16.75 -7.02
C GLY A 210 9.38 -16.38 -6.50
N ALA A 211 8.43 -15.98 -7.36
CA ALA A 211 7.02 -15.80 -6.97
C ALA A 211 6.11 -16.90 -7.55
N GLU A 212 5.16 -17.39 -6.75
CA GLU A 212 4.16 -18.38 -7.12
C GLU A 212 2.76 -17.75 -7.16
N ILE A 213 1.95 -18.11 -8.16
CA ILE A 213 0.56 -17.64 -8.27
C ILE A 213 -0.36 -18.78 -7.90
N VAL A 214 -1.19 -18.54 -6.89
CA VAL A 214 -2.28 -19.44 -6.51
C VAL A 214 -3.56 -18.95 -7.16
N LEU A 215 -4.07 -19.71 -8.13
CA LEU A 215 -5.37 -19.44 -8.73
C LEU A 215 -6.47 -20.10 -7.89
N CYS A 216 -7.39 -19.29 -7.39
CA CYS A 216 -8.62 -19.74 -6.74
C CYS A 216 -9.65 -20.00 -7.85
N TYR A 217 -10.13 -21.24 -7.97
CA TYR A 217 -11.14 -21.68 -8.94
C TYR A 217 -12.39 -22.16 -8.21
#